data_AF-A0A2V9SKE5-F1
#
_entry.id   AF-A0A2V9SKE5-F1
#
_cell.length_a   1.000
_cell.length_b   1.000
_cell.length_c   1.000
_cell.angle_alpha   90.00
_cell.angle_beta   90.00
_cell.angle_gamma   90.00
#
_symmetry.space_group_name_H-M   'P 1'
#
loop_
_entity.id
_entity.type
_entity.pdbx_description
1 polymer ?
#
loop_
_entity_poly.entity_id
_entity_poly.type
_entity_poly.pdbx_seq_one_letter_code
_entity_poly.pdbx_strand_id
1 'polypeptide(L)'
;MRWNKLNTGVPPASVRTPRQRSGGRRGTGALLWFVLIAFALVSATNSEPAASFVHKKKYIMGTVFEIVAYDKSPARASDVIDKAFQEIARLDEVMSNYKSDSALSRLNRSAHFHAEVVPHDLYRVIEESLLYSRLSGGKFDISVAPLVNLWKAAMRGEHVPPSAEEEKLRRCVGYQNIALFPPDRIEFRSPCLQVDLGAIGKGYAVDRAVEILRSYGVERALINAGGSTIYAMSSPPGQTAWLVHLRDP
;
A
#
# COMPACT_ATOMS: atom_id res chain seq x y z
N MET A 1 31.94 -69.52 -18.81
CA MET A 1 31.93 -71.00 -18.98
C MET A 1 30.81 -71.38 -19.92
N ARG A 2 31.14 -72.01 -21.06
CA ARG A 2 30.20 -72.61 -22.03
C ARG A 2 29.66 -73.94 -21.50
N TRP A 3 28.37 -74.23 -21.68
CA TRP A 3 27.73 -75.54 -21.91
C TRP A 3 26.31 -75.20 -22.39
N ASN A 4 25.85 -75.25 -23.64
CA ASN A 4 25.94 -76.15 -24.79
C ASN A 4 25.17 -77.48 -24.64
N LYS A 5 24.31 -77.74 -25.66
CA LYS A 5 23.79 -79.04 -26.16
C LYS A 5 22.62 -79.66 -25.37
N LEU A 6 21.63 -80.37 -25.94
CA LEU A 6 21.24 -80.91 -27.26
C LEU A 6 19.73 -81.26 -27.12
N ASN A 7 18.83 -80.95 -28.05
CA ASN A 7 18.44 -81.69 -29.26
C ASN A 7 17.65 -83.00 -29.03
N THR A 8 16.52 -83.14 -29.75
CA THR A 8 15.91 -84.35 -30.37
C THR A 8 14.42 -84.03 -30.61
N GLY A 9 13.91 -83.94 -31.86
CA GLY A 9 13.55 -85.05 -32.76
C GLY A 9 12.05 -85.37 -32.57
N VAL A 10 11.14 -85.65 -33.51
CA VAL A 10 11.07 -85.97 -34.96
C VAL A 10 9.54 -85.84 -35.33
N PRO A 11 9.14 -85.52 -36.59
CA PRO A 11 7.73 -85.42 -37.08
C PRO A 11 7.19 -86.81 -37.57
N PRO A 12 6.07 -87.07 -38.34
CA PRO A 12 5.31 -86.22 -39.30
C PRO A 12 3.79 -86.55 -39.56
N ALA A 13 3.27 -85.94 -40.65
CA ALA A 13 2.18 -86.36 -41.58
C ALA A 13 0.70 -86.10 -41.20
N SER A 14 0.03 -85.10 -41.80
CA SER A 14 -0.82 -85.12 -43.03
C SER A 14 -2.26 -85.63 -42.74
N VAL A 15 -3.40 -85.13 -43.25
CA VAL A 15 -3.83 -84.65 -44.58
C VAL A 15 -5.18 -83.86 -44.41
N ARG A 16 -5.49 -82.96 -45.35
CA ARG A 16 -6.81 -82.59 -45.94
C ARG A 16 -7.21 -81.10 -45.86
N THR A 17 -7.14 -80.44 -47.02
CA THR A 17 -7.95 -79.28 -47.45
C THR A 17 -9.36 -79.77 -47.86
N PRO A 18 -10.45 -78.94 -47.99
CA PRO A 18 -10.42 -77.59 -48.57
C PRO A 18 -11.44 -76.51 -48.08
N ARG A 19 -11.22 -75.30 -48.63
CA ARG A 19 -12.13 -74.19 -48.96
C ARG A 19 -12.64 -73.21 -47.88
N GLN A 20 -12.01 -72.02 -47.95
CA GLN A 20 -12.56 -70.65 -47.90
C GLN A 20 -13.89 -70.41 -47.17
N ARG A 21 -13.83 -69.53 -46.16
CA ARG A 21 -14.78 -68.41 -46.00
C ARG A 21 -14.09 -67.22 -45.34
N SER A 22 -14.18 -66.08 -46.00
CA SER A 22 -13.77 -64.77 -45.54
C SER A 22 -14.66 -64.30 -44.37
N GLY A 23 -14.05 -63.89 -43.26
CA GLY A 23 -14.73 -63.30 -42.12
C GLY A 23 -13.85 -62.21 -41.52
N GLY A 24 -14.30 -60.96 -41.63
CA GLY A 24 -13.54 -59.76 -41.31
C GLY A 24 -13.17 -59.63 -39.83
N ARG A 25 -11.93 -59.18 -39.59
CA ARG A 25 -11.50 -58.60 -38.32
C ARG A 25 -12.24 -57.28 -38.11
N ARG A 26 -13.04 -57.17 -37.04
CA ARG A 26 -13.46 -55.89 -36.46
C ARG A 26 -12.74 -55.67 -35.14
N GLY A 27 -12.14 -54.49 -35.02
CA GLY A 27 -11.13 -54.14 -34.03
C GLY A 27 -11.67 -53.92 -32.62
N THR A 28 -10.98 -54.50 -31.65
CA THR A 28 -11.06 -54.22 -30.21
C THR A 28 -10.11 -53.06 -29.85
N GLY A 29 -10.20 -51.93 -30.56
CA GLY A 29 -9.31 -50.78 -30.38
C GLY A 29 -10.01 -49.49 -29.91
N ALA A 30 -11.34 -49.46 -29.88
CA ALA A 30 -12.08 -48.20 -29.71
C ALA A 30 -12.48 -47.86 -28.26
N LEU A 31 -12.56 -48.83 -27.34
CA LEU A 31 -13.05 -48.54 -25.98
C LEU A 31 -11.98 -48.03 -25.00
N LEU A 32 -10.70 -48.26 -25.26
CA LEU A 32 -9.61 -47.76 -24.39
C LEU A 32 -9.22 -46.31 -24.68
N TRP A 33 -9.61 -45.76 -25.83
CA TRP A 33 -9.35 -44.36 -26.19
C TRP A 33 -10.37 -43.39 -25.62
N PHE A 34 -11.62 -43.82 -25.39
CA PHE A 34 -12.67 -42.94 -24.87
C PHE A 34 -12.51 -42.59 -23.38
N VAL A 35 -11.93 -43.48 -22.58
CA VAL A 35 -11.68 -43.22 -21.15
C VAL A 35 -10.50 -42.25 -20.96
N LEU A 36 -9.49 -42.30 -21.83
CA LEU A 36 -8.34 -41.39 -21.79
C LEU A 36 -8.68 -39.97 -22.27
N ILE A 37 -9.62 -39.82 -23.22
CA ILE A 37 -10.09 -38.50 -23.66
C ILE A 37 -11.00 -37.85 -22.60
N ALA A 38 -11.80 -38.65 -21.88
CA ALA A 38 -12.65 -38.15 -20.79
C ALA A 38 -11.83 -37.68 -19.57
N PHE A 39 -10.68 -38.29 -19.29
CA PHE A 39 -9.79 -37.87 -18.19
C PHE A 39 -8.91 -36.67 -18.58
N ALA A 40 -8.62 -36.47 -19.87
CA ALA A 40 -7.85 -35.32 -20.35
C ALA A 40 -8.65 -34.00 -20.39
N LEU A 41 -9.99 -34.07 -20.40
CA LEU A 41 -10.87 -32.88 -20.40
C LEU A 41 -11.19 -32.33 -19.01
N VAL A 42 -10.91 -33.08 -17.93
CA VAL A 42 -11.13 -32.63 -16.54
C VAL A 42 -9.88 -31.95 -15.95
N SER A 43 -8.75 -32.00 -16.65
CA SER A 43 -7.55 -31.21 -16.33
C SER A 43 -7.53 -29.84 -17.01
N ALA A 44 -8.69 -29.32 -17.43
CA ALA A 44 -8.86 -27.90 -17.65
C ALA A 44 -8.65 -27.20 -16.31
N THR A 45 -7.39 -26.85 -16.08
CA THR A 45 -6.85 -26.10 -14.96
C THR A 45 -7.86 -25.06 -14.51
N ASN A 46 -8.32 -25.18 -13.26
CA ASN A 46 -8.83 -24.05 -12.49
C ASN A 46 -7.66 -23.05 -12.33
N SER A 47 -7.32 -22.37 -13.41
CA SER A 47 -6.51 -21.17 -13.36
C SER A 47 -7.41 -20.14 -12.69
N GLU A 48 -7.23 -19.91 -11.39
CA GLU A 48 -7.83 -18.73 -10.77
C GLU A 48 -7.49 -17.54 -11.68
N PRO A 49 -8.47 -16.68 -12.03
CA PRO A 49 -8.19 -15.51 -12.84
C PRO A 49 -7.03 -14.77 -12.18
N ALA A 50 -5.94 -14.57 -12.91
CA ALA A 50 -4.80 -13.83 -12.39
C ALA A 50 -5.32 -12.49 -11.88
N ALA A 51 -5.21 -12.25 -10.57
CA ALA A 51 -5.76 -11.04 -9.98
C ALA A 51 -5.18 -9.84 -10.73
N SER A 52 -6.06 -9.09 -11.39
CA SER A 52 -5.70 -7.87 -12.09
C SER A 52 -5.36 -6.78 -11.08
N PHE A 53 -4.48 -5.85 -11.44
CA PHE A 53 -4.21 -4.70 -10.60
C PHE A 53 -4.71 -3.42 -11.24
N VAL A 54 -5.06 -2.47 -10.39
CA VAL A 54 -5.29 -1.08 -10.77
C VAL A 54 -4.20 -0.24 -10.12
N HIS A 55 -3.62 0.67 -10.90
CA HIS A 55 -2.63 1.64 -10.44
C HIS A 55 -3.12 3.04 -10.77
N LYS A 56 -3.23 3.89 -9.75
CA LYS A 56 -3.60 5.30 -9.92
C LYS A 56 -2.64 6.20 -9.16
N LYS A 57 -2.49 7.42 -9.66
CA LYS A 57 -1.67 8.46 -9.05
C LYS A 57 -2.44 9.76 -8.94
N LYS A 58 -2.22 10.53 -7.86
CA LYS A 58 -2.73 11.90 -7.70
C LYS A 58 -1.69 12.77 -6.98
N TYR A 59 -1.67 14.05 -7.30
CA TYR A 59 -0.84 15.04 -6.59
C TYR A 59 -1.64 15.65 -5.44
N ILE A 60 -1.29 15.31 -4.20
CA ILE A 60 -1.99 15.73 -2.97
C ILE A 60 -0.94 15.86 -1.85
N MET A 61 -1.15 16.76 -0.87
CA MET A 61 -0.21 17.03 0.23
C MET A 61 1.22 17.35 -0.26
N GLY A 62 1.32 18.10 -1.35
CA GLY A 62 2.61 18.54 -1.93
C GLY A 62 3.45 17.44 -2.56
N THR A 63 2.89 16.25 -2.81
CA THR A 63 3.62 15.15 -3.45
C THR A 63 2.72 14.26 -4.31
N VAL A 64 3.34 13.32 -5.04
CA VAL A 64 2.60 12.29 -5.78
C VAL A 64 2.29 11.13 -4.84
N PHE A 65 0.99 10.88 -4.62
CA PHE A 65 0.50 9.66 -4.03
C PHE A 65 0.20 8.64 -5.13
N GLU A 66 0.65 7.41 -4.92
CA GLU A 66 0.40 6.27 -5.80
C GLU A 66 -0.27 5.16 -5.00
N ILE A 67 -1.32 4.57 -5.57
CA ILE A 67 -1.99 3.39 -5.00
C ILE A 67 -2.06 2.32 -6.08
N VAL A 68 -1.49 1.16 -5.78
CA VAL A 68 -1.64 -0.08 -6.55
C VAL A 68 -2.51 -1.02 -5.73
N ALA A 69 -3.58 -1.57 -6.29
CA ALA A 69 -4.40 -2.58 -5.60
C ALA A 69 -4.72 -3.75 -6.54
N TYR A 70 -4.65 -4.96 -6.01
CA TYR A 70 -5.06 -6.18 -6.70
C TYR A 70 -6.48 -6.56 -6.34
N ASP A 71 -7.27 -6.91 -7.34
CA ASP A 71 -8.67 -7.30 -7.18
C ASP A 71 -9.15 -8.19 -8.32
N LYS A 72 -10.17 -9.02 -8.03
CA LYS A 72 -10.86 -9.81 -9.07
C LYS A 72 -11.69 -8.91 -9.99
N SER A 73 -12.09 -7.73 -9.52
CA SER A 73 -12.79 -6.69 -10.28
C SER A 73 -11.96 -5.41 -10.38
N PRO A 74 -11.36 -5.10 -11.55
CA PRO A 74 -10.68 -3.83 -11.78
C PRO A 74 -11.55 -2.61 -11.49
N ALA A 75 -12.84 -2.66 -11.85
CA ALA A 75 -13.76 -1.55 -11.61
C ALA A 75 -13.92 -1.29 -10.10
N ARG A 76 -14.08 -2.35 -9.30
CA ARG A 76 -14.16 -2.26 -7.84
C ARG A 76 -12.88 -1.67 -7.24
N ALA A 77 -11.70 -2.18 -7.64
CA ALA A 77 -10.43 -1.64 -7.19
C ALA A 77 -10.29 -0.15 -7.54
N SER A 78 -10.63 0.22 -8.77
CA SER A 78 -10.62 1.60 -9.24
C SER A 78 -11.47 2.52 -8.35
N ASP A 79 -12.70 2.11 -8.04
CA ASP A 79 -13.63 2.91 -7.23
C ASP A 79 -13.16 3.05 -5.78
N VAL A 80 -12.64 1.97 -5.19
CA VAL A 80 -12.14 1.98 -3.81
C VAL A 80 -10.86 2.82 -3.69
N ILE A 81 -9.96 2.76 -4.68
CA ILE A 81 -8.80 3.65 -4.76
C ILE A 81 -9.24 5.11 -4.84
N ASP A 82 -10.29 5.43 -5.59
CA ASP A 82 -10.80 6.81 -5.66
C ASP A 82 -11.33 7.30 -4.31
N LYS A 83 -11.98 6.43 -3.53
CA LYS A 83 -12.39 6.74 -2.14
C LYS A 83 -11.20 6.99 -1.22
N ALA A 84 -10.15 6.18 -1.32
CA ALA A 84 -8.92 6.40 -0.57
C ALA A 84 -8.28 7.76 -0.93
N PHE A 85 -8.26 8.13 -2.21
CA PHE A 85 -7.79 9.46 -2.62
C PHE A 85 -8.68 10.61 -2.14
N GLN A 86 -10.00 10.42 -2.09
CA GLN A 86 -10.92 11.41 -1.54
C GLN A 86 -10.62 11.67 -0.05
N GLU A 87 -10.31 10.63 0.72
CA GLU A 87 -9.92 10.80 2.12
C GLU A 87 -8.57 11.51 2.27
N ILE A 88 -7.57 11.14 1.47
CA ILE A 88 -6.27 11.84 1.47
C ILE A 88 -6.47 13.34 1.14
N ALA A 89 -7.33 13.66 0.17
CA ALA A 89 -7.66 15.03 -0.18
C ALA A 89 -8.38 15.78 0.96
N ARG A 90 -9.32 15.12 1.66
CA ARG A 90 -9.97 15.70 2.84
C ARG A 90 -8.95 15.98 3.95
N LEU A 91 -8.03 15.06 4.21
CA LEU A 91 -6.98 15.23 5.22
C LEU A 91 -6.01 16.36 4.86
N ASP A 92 -5.76 16.60 3.57
CA ASP A 92 -5.00 17.75 3.11
C ASP A 92 -5.70 19.09 3.45
N GLU A 93 -7.04 19.16 3.38
CA GLU A 93 -7.81 20.32 3.89
C GLU A 93 -7.75 20.46 5.42
N VAL A 94 -7.45 19.38 6.15
CA VAL A 94 -7.31 19.42 7.60
C VAL A 94 -5.89 19.83 8.02
N MET A 95 -4.87 19.27 7.38
CA MET A 95 -3.49 19.26 7.89
C MET A 95 -2.52 20.16 7.13
N SER A 96 -2.92 20.75 6.00
CA SER A 96 -1.99 21.55 5.18
C SER A 96 -1.60 22.86 5.87
N ASN A 97 -0.30 23.14 5.97
CA ASN A 97 0.21 24.47 6.32
C ASN A 97 0.38 25.40 5.11
N TYR A 98 0.09 24.91 3.89
CA TYR A 98 0.15 25.70 2.65
C TYR A 98 -1.22 26.29 2.28
N LYS A 99 -2.32 25.63 2.66
CA LYS A 99 -3.68 26.14 2.45
C LYS A 99 -4.09 27.04 3.60
N SER A 100 -4.40 28.29 3.30
CA SER A 100 -4.71 29.33 4.31
C SER A 100 -5.99 29.04 5.10
N ASP A 101 -6.91 28.29 4.51
CA ASP A 101 -8.20 27.88 5.03
C ASP A 101 -8.22 26.44 5.57
N SER A 102 -7.08 25.77 5.68
CA SER A 102 -7.05 24.46 6.35
C SER A 102 -7.37 24.58 7.84
N ALA A 103 -7.77 23.47 8.46
CA ALA A 103 -8.00 23.44 9.91
C ALA A 103 -6.72 23.77 10.70
N LEU A 104 -5.57 23.21 10.30
CA LEU A 104 -4.27 23.52 10.90
C LEU A 104 -3.90 25.00 10.76
N SER A 105 -4.11 25.58 9.58
CA SER A 105 -3.80 27.00 9.35
C SER A 105 -4.67 27.93 10.18
N ARG A 106 -5.96 27.58 10.40
CA ARG A 106 -6.82 28.31 11.35
C ARG A 106 -6.30 28.17 12.78
N LEU A 107 -6.01 26.95 13.22
CA LEU A 107 -5.48 26.68 14.55
C LEU A 107 -4.20 27.52 14.83
N ASN A 108 -3.27 27.55 13.88
CA ASN A 108 -2.04 28.34 13.95
C ASN A 108 -2.24 29.86 14.06
N ARG A 109 -3.44 30.37 13.75
CA ARG A 109 -3.75 31.81 13.88
C ARG A 109 -4.48 32.15 15.17
N SER A 110 -5.20 31.21 15.78
CA SER A 110 -6.16 31.53 16.84
C SER A 110 -5.93 30.82 18.18
N ALA A 111 -5.25 29.67 18.20
CA ALA A 111 -5.07 28.87 19.43
C ALA A 111 -4.23 29.55 20.52
N HIS A 112 -3.60 30.69 20.25
CA HIS A 112 -2.91 31.53 21.23
C HIS A 112 -3.85 32.31 22.15
N PHE A 113 -5.09 32.52 21.72
CA PHE A 113 -6.04 33.37 22.45
C PHE A 113 -6.93 32.56 23.38
N HIS A 114 -7.30 31.35 22.97
CA HIS A 114 -8.15 30.43 23.72
C HIS A 114 -8.08 29.02 23.11
N ALA A 115 -8.57 28.03 23.85
CA ALA A 115 -8.71 26.67 23.34
C ALA A 115 -9.73 26.60 22.19
N GLU A 116 -9.30 26.06 21.06
CA GLU A 116 -10.07 25.95 19.82
C GLU A 116 -10.58 24.53 19.61
N VAL A 117 -11.83 24.38 19.19
CA VAL A 117 -12.36 23.07 18.76
C VAL A 117 -11.81 22.77 17.37
N VAL A 118 -11.24 21.58 17.19
CA VAL A 118 -10.64 21.14 15.92
C VAL A 118 -11.33 19.90 15.37
N PRO A 119 -11.18 19.60 14.07
CA PRO A 119 -11.57 18.30 13.54
C PRO A 119 -10.86 17.16 14.28
N HIS A 120 -11.57 16.06 14.50
CA HIS A 120 -11.06 14.91 15.25
C HIS A 120 -9.71 14.40 14.71
N ASP A 121 -9.53 14.29 13.39
CA ASP A 121 -8.25 13.87 12.80
C ASP A 121 -7.08 14.80 13.14
N LEU A 122 -7.34 16.11 13.21
CA LEU A 122 -6.30 17.08 13.59
C LEU A 122 -5.90 16.89 15.06
N TYR A 123 -6.88 16.70 15.94
CA TYR A 123 -6.64 16.41 17.35
C TYR A 123 -5.82 15.13 17.52
N ARG A 124 -6.22 14.05 16.84
CA ARG A 124 -5.53 12.74 16.90
C ARG A 124 -4.09 12.81 16.42
N VAL A 125 -3.83 13.46 15.28
CA VAL A 125 -2.45 13.61 14.77
C VAL A 125 -1.60 14.46 15.70
N ILE A 126 -2.15 15.53 16.28
CA ILE A 126 -1.41 16.35 17.25
C ILE A 126 -1.15 15.55 18.53
N GLU A 127 -2.14 14.82 19.05
CA GLU A 127 -1.99 13.94 20.21
C GLU A 127 -0.86 12.92 20.03
N GLU A 128 -0.84 12.25 18.88
CA GLU A 128 0.21 11.30 18.52
C GLU A 128 1.56 11.99 18.34
N SER A 129 1.58 13.17 17.74
CA SER A 129 2.79 13.98 17.61
C SER A 129 3.40 14.32 18.97
N LEU A 130 2.58 14.73 19.95
CA LEU A 130 3.05 15.03 21.30
C LEU A 130 3.60 13.77 22.01
N LEU A 131 3.05 12.59 21.72
CA LEU A 131 3.62 11.33 22.19
C LEU A 131 5.03 11.12 21.63
N TYR A 132 5.23 11.24 20.31
CA TYR A 132 6.56 11.10 19.71
C TYR A 132 7.54 12.20 20.14
N SER A 133 7.06 13.41 20.40
CA SER A 133 7.89 14.47 20.99
C SER A 133 8.41 14.09 22.36
N ARG A 134 7.56 13.50 23.23
CA ARG A 134 8.01 12.98 24.53
C ARG A 134 9.00 11.82 24.38
N LEU A 135 8.68 10.83 23.56
CA LEU A 135 9.52 9.64 23.35
C LEU A 135 10.90 9.98 22.79
N SER A 136 10.98 11.01 21.94
CA SER A 136 12.23 11.45 21.32
C SER A 136 13.00 12.49 22.15
N GLY A 137 12.49 12.91 23.32
CA GLY A 137 13.07 14.00 24.10
C GLY A 137 13.07 15.35 23.40
N GLY A 138 12.07 15.61 22.54
CA GLY A 138 11.92 16.84 21.77
C GLY A 138 12.70 16.89 20.46
N LYS A 139 13.37 15.80 20.04
CA LYS A 139 14.05 15.76 18.73
C LYS A 139 13.05 15.77 17.56
N PHE A 140 11.89 15.14 17.74
CA PHE A 140 10.71 15.37 16.93
C PHE A 140 9.84 16.40 17.65
N ASP A 141 9.62 17.57 17.05
CA ASP A 141 8.76 18.59 17.65
C ASP A 141 7.97 19.28 16.53
N ILE A 142 6.64 19.16 16.58
CA ILE A 142 5.75 19.76 15.58
C ILE A 142 5.60 21.27 15.74
N SER A 143 6.04 21.86 16.85
CA SER A 143 5.98 23.31 17.11
C SER A 143 7.10 24.12 16.43
N VAL A 144 7.97 23.46 15.67
CA VAL A 144 9.13 24.07 14.97
C VAL A 144 8.74 24.93 13.76
N ALA A 145 7.45 25.03 13.44
CA ALA A 145 6.98 25.73 12.24
C ALA A 145 7.51 27.18 12.11
N PRO A 146 7.63 27.99 13.18
CA PRO A 146 8.19 29.34 13.05
C PRO A 146 9.63 29.33 12.48
N LEU A 147 10.47 28.40 12.94
CA LEU A 147 11.84 28.23 12.44
C LEU A 147 11.85 27.65 11.02
N VAL A 148 10.99 26.67 10.74
CA VAL A 148 10.87 26.10 9.38
C VAL A 148 10.46 27.17 8.37
N ASN A 149 9.50 28.02 8.72
CA ASN A 149 9.03 29.10 7.85
C ASN A 149 10.13 30.13 7.58
N LEU A 150 10.89 30.49 8.62
CA LEU A 150 12.04 31.38 8.52
C LEU A 150 13.10 30.84 7.54
N TRP A 151 13.47 29.56 7.65
CA TRP A 151 14.45 28.95 6.75
C TRP A 151 13.90 28.71 5.34
N LYS A 152 12.62 28.36 5.19
CA LYS A 152 11.97 28.27 3.86
C LYS A 152 11.99 29.61 3.12
N ALA A 153 11.80 30.72 3.83
CA ALA A 153 11.92 32.08 3.26
C ALA A 153 13.34 32.35 2.76
N ALA A 154 14.35 32.12 3.60
CA ALA A 154 15.75 32.28 3.23
C ALA A 154 16.13 31.46 1.98
N MET A 155 15.68 30.20 1.90
CA MET A 155 15.93 29.32 0.75
C MET A 155 15.28 29.79 -0.56
N ARG A 156 14.23 30.62 -0.51
CA ARG A 156 13.61 31.21 -1.70
C ARG A 156 14.35 32.44 -2.24
N GLY A 157 15.51 32.78 -1.66
CA GLY A 157 16.28 33.96 -2.03
C GLY A 157 15.81 35.24 -1.32
N GLU A 158 15.02 35.09 -0.26
CA GLU A 158 14.81 36.17 0.71
C GLU A 158 16.11 36.37 1.54
N HIS A 159 16.07 37.24 2.55
CA HIS A 159 17.27 37.51 3.37
C HIS A 159 17.62 36.30 4.26
N VAL A 160 18.93 36.05 4.45
CA VAL A 160 19.40 35.12 5.49
C VAL A 160 18.99 35.69 6.85
N PRO A 161 18.30 34.93 7.71
CA PRO A 161 17.77 35.47 8.95
C PRO A 161 18.89 36.01 9.84
N PRO A 162 18.74 37.21 10.42
CA PRO A 162 19.62 37.65 11.50
C PRO A 162 19.52 36.67 12.67
N SER A 163 20.65 36.38 13.33
CA SER A 163 20.69 35.47 14.48
C SER A 163 19.68 35.85 15.58
N ALA A 164 19.48 37.15 15.79
CA ALA A 164 18.52 37.67 16.77
C ALA A 164 17.05 37.32 16.45
N GLU A 165 16.68 37.22 15.16
CA GLU A 165 15.34 36.81 14.75
C GLU A 165 15.13 35.32 15.01
N GLU A 166 16.12 34.50 14.66
CA GLU A 166 16.10 33.08 14.93
C GLU A 166 15.99 32.79 16.44
N GLU A 167 16.79 33.46 17.27
CA GLU A 167 16.70 33.36 18.74
C GLU A 167 15.33 33.75 19.29
N LYS A 168 14.68 34.75 18.68
CA LYS A 168 13.31 35.14 19.04
C LYS A 168 12.33 34.03 18.73
N LEU A 169 12.40 33.43 17.54
CA LEU A 169 11.51 32.35 17.13
C LEU A 169 11.77 31.05 17.89
N ARG A 170 13.01 30.78 18.31
CA ARG A 170 13.34 29.63 19.17
C ARG A 170 12.56 29.64 20.49
N ARG A 171 12.24 30.82 21.03
CA ARG A 171 11.40 30.95 22.24
C ARG A 171 9.94 30.58 22.01
N CYS A 172 9.49 30.55 20.76
CA CYS A 172 8.13 30.13 20.40
C CYS A 172 7.98 28.61 20.40
N VAL A 173 9.08 27.88 20.16
CA VAL A 173 9.12 26.43 19.97
C VAL A 173 9.14 25.71 21.32
N GLY A 174 8.39 24.63 21.39
CA GLY A 174 8.35 23.68 22.50
C GLY A 174 7.00 22.97 22.53
N TYR A 175 6.98 21.68 22.22
CA TYR A 175 5.76 20.86 22.22
C TYR A 175 5.00 20.89 23.56
N GLN A 176 5.68 21.20 24.68
CA GLN A 176 5.07 21.33 26.00
C GLN A 176 4.10 22.51 26.10
N ASN A 177 4.19 23.46 25.17
CA ASN A 177 3.29 24.61 25.07
C ASN A 177 2.00 24.30 24.30
N ILE A 178 1.82 23.07 23.82
CA ILE A 178 0.59 22.61 23.18
C ILE A 178 -0.25 21.88 24.22
N ALA A 179 -1.39 22.46 24.60
CA ALA A 179 -2.33 21.87 25.54
C ALA A 179 -3.49 21.20 24.78
N LEU A 180 -3.80 19.96 25.16
CA LEU A 180 -4.93 19.20 24.65
C LEU A 180 -6.01 19.11 25.72
N PHE A 181 -7.25 19.39 25.32
CA PHE A 181 -8.43 19.31 26.16
C PHE A 181 -9.46 18.39 25.50
N PRO A 182 -9.88 17.31 26.17
CA PRO A 182 -10.95 16.47 25.65
C PRO A 182 -12.34 17.15 25.75
N PRO A 183 -13.23 16.93 24.76
CA PRO A 183 -12.94 16.37 23.44
C PRO A 183 -12.39 17.43 22.48
N ASP A 184 -11.43 17.05 21.64
CA ASP A 184 -10.99 17.73 20.42
C ASP A 184 -10.71 19.23 20.53
N ARG A 185 -10.15 19.69 21.65
CA ARG A 185 -9.78 21.11 21.87
C ARG A 185 -8.28 21.29 22.06
N ILE A 186 -7.72 22.35 21.45
CA ILE A 186 -6.29 22.63 21.47
C ILE A 186 -6.03 24.10 21.80
N GLU A 187 -5.05 24.37 22.66
CA GLU A 187 -4.59 25.71 23.01
C GLU A 187 -3.06 25.79 22.94
N PHE A 188 -2.53 26.94 22.52
CA PHE A 188 -1.10 27.24 22.47
C PHE A 188 -0.71 28.22 23.57
N ARG A 189 0.15 27.78 24.49
CA ARG A 189 0.62 28.55 25.65
C ARG A 189 1.82 29.47 25.38
N SER A 190 2.26 29.53 24.13
CA SER A 190 3.33 30.41 23.65
C SER A 190 2.76 31.30 22.55
N PRO A 191 2.94 32.63 22.58
CA PRO A 191 2.19 33.59 21.75
C PRO A 191 2.53 33.56 20.26
N CYS A 192 3.57 32.82 19.87
CA CYS A 192 4.06 32.73 18.50
C CYS A 192 4.32 31.28 18.07
N LEU A 193 3.85 30.31 18.86
CA LEU A 193 3.92 28.89 18.52
C LEU A 193 3.11 28.59 17.25
N GLN A 194 3.70 27.84 16.33
CA GLN A 194 2.96 27.34 15.17
C GLN A 194 3.29 25.87 15.00
N VAL A 195 2.29 25.10 14.57
CA VAL A 195 2.40 23.66 14.33
C VAL A 195 2.65 23.39 12.84
N ASP A 196 3.62 22.53 12.56
CA ASP A 196 3.89 21.92 11.25
C ASP A 196 3.80 20.40 11.39
N LEU A 197 2.90 19.80 10.61
CA LEU A 197 2.67 18.35 10.60
C LEU A 197 3.41 17.63 9.47
N GLY A 198 4.33 18.29 8.77
CA GLY A 198 5.02 17.76 7.59
C GLY A 198 5.80 16.47 7.84
N ALA A 199 6.22 16.22 9.08
CA ALA A 199 6.96 15.03 9.48
C ALA A 199 6.08 13.82 9.84
N ILE A 200 4.75 13.97 9.92
CA ILE A 200 3.82 12.90 10.35
C ILE A 200 2.56 12.80 9.47
N GLY A 201 2.08 13.90 8.91
CA GLY A 201 0.78 13.99 8.24
C GLY A 201 0.60 13.01 7.06
N LYS A 202 1.65 12.77 6.27
CA LYS A 202 1.59 11.77 5.19
C LYS A 202 1.45 10.34 5.71
N GLY A 203 2.09 10.02 6.84
CA GLY A 203 1.95 8.71 7.50
C GLY A 203 0.50 8.47 7.89
N TYR A 204 -0.10 9.44 8.57
CA TYR A 204 -1.51 9.37 8.95
C TYR A 204 -2.44 9.24 7.73
N ALA A 205 -2.22 10.02 6.67
CA ALA A 205 -3.02 9.92 5.45
C ALA A 205 -2.91 8.54 4.76
N VAL A 206 -1.73 7.94 4.78
CA VAL A 206 -1.51 6.57 4.30
C VAL A 206 -2.27 5.57 5.16
N ASP A 207 -2.21 5.68 6.49
CA ASP A 207 -2.94 4.78 7.40
C ASP A 207 -4.46 4.87 7.19
N ARG A 208 -5.01 6.08 7.07
CA ARG A 208 -6.44 6.30 6.75
C ARG A 208 -6.84 5.70 5.40
N ALA A 209 -5.98 5.83 4.39
CA ALA A 209 -6.21 5.22 3.09
C ALA A 209 -6.21 3.68 3.17
N VAL A 210 -5.27 3.08 3.92
CA VAL A 210 -5.21 1.63 4.17
C VAL A 210 -6.50 1.14 4.84
N GLU A 211 -6.99 1.86 5.84
CA GLU A 211 -8.26 1.52 6.50
C GLU A 211 -9.43 1.50 5.52
N ILE A 212 -9.51 2.49 4.63
CA ILE A 212 -10.53 2.50 3.57
C ILE A 212 -10.38 1.28 2.68
N LEU A 213 -9.18 1.01 2.13
CA LEU A 213 -8.94 -0.16 1.29
C LEU A 213 -9.39 -1.46 2.00
N ARG A 214 -9.01 -1.64 3.27
CA ARG A 214 -9.40 -2.80 4.08
C ARG A 214 -10.90 -2.89 4.30
N SER A 215 -11.57 -1.78 4.60
CA SER A 215 -13.01 -1.75 4.86
C SER A 215 -13.85 -2.17 3.66
N TYR A 216 -13.33 -1.97 2.44
CA TYR A 216 -13.94 -2.45 1.20
C TYR A 216 -13.43 -3.83 0.76
N GLY A 217 -12.66 -4.53 1.59
CA GLY A 217 -12.17 -5.87 1.31
C GLY A 217 -11.09 -5.94 0.23
N VAL A 218 -10.28 -4.88 0.09
CA VAL A 218 -9.02 -4.95 -0.67
C VAL A 218 -7.95 -5.52 0.26
N GLU A 219 -7.38 -6.66 -0.10
CA GLU A 219 -6.41 -7.37 0.76
C GLU A 219 -4.96 -7.07 0.39
N ARG A 220 -4.72 -6.75 -0.88
CA ARG A 220 -3.39 -6.65 -1.51
C ARG A 220 -3.24 -5.30 -2.18
N ALA A 221 -2.44 -4.43 -1.58
CA ALA A 221 -2.22 -3.09 -2.11
C ALA A 221 -0.87 -2.52 -1.67
N LEU A 222 -0.37 -1.55 -2.44
CA LEU A 222 0.78 -0.74 -2.10
C LEU A 222 0.38 0.72 -2.20
N ILE A 223 0.61 1.48 -1.13
CA ILE A 223 0.45 2.93 -1.10
C ILE A 223 1.83 3.55 -0.97
N ASN A 224 2.14 4.53 -1.81
CA ASN A 224 3.40 5.27 -1.78
C ASN A 224 3.12 6.78 -1.87
N ALA A 225 3.53 7.54 -0.87
CA ALA A 225 3.42 8.99 -0.82
C ALA A 225 4.80 9.66 -0.99
N GLY A 226 5.15 9.97 -2.23
CA GLY A 226 6.38 10.70 -2.56
C GLY A 226 7.68 9.97 -2.25
N GLY A 227 7.66 8.63 -2.22
CA GLY A 227 8.84 7.79 -1.98
C GLY A 227 9.37 7.77 -0.55
N SER A 228 8.77 8.52 0.37
CA SER A 228 9.21 8.66 1.77
C SER A 228 8.24 8.05 2.78
N THR A 229 7.04 7.68 2.34
CA THR A 229 6.02 7.06 3.19
C THR A 229 5.34 5.98 2.36
N ILE A 230 5.51 4.71 2.76
CA ILE A 230 5.07 3.56 1.98
C ILE A 230 4.38 2.57 2.93
N TYR A 231 3.24 2.03 2.50
CA TYR A 231 2.54 0.96 3.20
C TYR A 231 2.20 -0.17 2.23
N ALA A 232 2.61 -1.39 2.58
CA ALA A 232 2.35 -2.60 1.83
C ALA A 232 1.33 -3.49 2.56
N MET A 233 0.18 -3.72 1.93
CA MET A 233 -0.84 -4.66 2.37
C MET A 233 -0.63 -6.00 1.67
N SER A 234 -0.33 -7.04 2.43
CA SER A 234 -0.07 -8.41 1.95
C SER A 234 0.96 -8.45 0.81
N SER A 235 1.18 -9.61 0.18
CA SER A 235 2.11 -9.71 -0.96
C SER A 235 1.35 -9.71 -2.30
N PRO A 236 1.95 -9.23 -3.40
CA PRO A 236 1.37 -9.37 -4.73
C PRO A 236 1.10 -10.86 -5.08
N PRO A 237 0.15 -11.16 -5.97
CA PRO A 237 -0.05 -12.52 -6.47
C PRO A 237 1.26 -13.12 -7.03
N GLY A 238 1.60 -14.34 -6.60
CA GLY A 238 2.81 -15.04 -7.03
C GLY A 238 4.12 -14.51 -6.45
N GLN A 239 4.09 -13.54 -5.52
CA GLN A 239 5.28 -12.97 -4.88
C GLN A 239 5.22 -13.14 -3.36
N THR A 240 6.38 -13.18 -2.71
CA THR A 240 6.49 -13.29 -1.25
C THR A 240 6.40 -11.94 -0.54
N ALA A 241 6.72 -10.83 -1.22
CA ALA A 241 6.63 -9.47 -0.69
C ALA A 241 6.54 -8.45 -1.83
N TRP A 242 6.16 -7.21 -1.49
CA TRP A 242 6.35 -6.06 -2.38
C TRP A 242 7.82 -5.65 -2.42
N LEU A 243 8.34 -5.35 -3.60
CA LEU A 243 9.66 -4.76 -3.74
C LEU A 243 9.61 -3.26 -3.48
N VAL A 244 10.35 -2.79 -2.47
CA VAL A 244 10.48 -1.37 -2.12
C VAL A 244 11.95 -0.98 -2.20
N HIS A 245 12.27 0.00 -3.03
CA HIS A 245 13.64 0.50 -3.20
C HIS A 245 13.89 1.66 -2.25
N LEU A 246 15.01 1.60 -1.53
CA LEU A 246 15.56 2.73 -0.77
C LEU A 246 16.56 3.47 -1.67
N ARG A 247 16.47 4.80 -1.68
CA ARG A 247 17.41 5.63 -2.44
C ARG A 247 18.73 5.74 -1.67
N ASP A 248 19.83 5.65 -2.39
CA ASP A 248 21.16 5.98 -1.86
C ASP A 248 21.23 7.49 -1.54
N PRO A 249 21.62 7.90 -0.31
CA PRO A 249 21.57 9.30 0.15
C PRO A 249 22.32 10.32 -0.71
#